data_AF-A0A1V5PZF3-F1
#
_entry.id   AF-A0A1V5PZF3-F1
#
_cell.length_a   1.000
_cell.length_b   1.000
_cell.length_c   1.000
_cell.angle_alpha   90.00
_cell.angle_beta   90.00
_cell.angle_gamma   90.00
#
_symmetry.space_group_name_H-M   'P 1'
#
loop_
_entity.id
_entity.type
_entity.pdbx_description
1 polymer ?
#
loop_
_entity_poly.entity_id
_entity_poly.type
_entity_poly.pdbx_seq_one_letter_code
_entity_poly.pdbx_strand_id
1 'polypeptide(L)'
;MNAGAYGGEICQCLKDAEILFLDGSTEHCSAEDLKLSYRYSCLKDRPGCVIKAMFTLNEDDPEMIRGRMEEYKKKRLEKQPLEYPSAGSTFKRPEGFFAGKLISDAGLSGEHVGDAYVSEKHCGFIVNKGNATATDIHQLMVRVQSRVKEYTGVTLEPEVIMLGEF
;
A
#
# COMPACT_ATOMS: atom_id res chain seq x y z
N MET A 1 -1.23 1.77 9.29
CA MET A 1 -0.81 0.95 8.12
C MET A 1 0.29 -0.05 8.46
N ASN A 2 1.30 0.28 9.28
CA ASN A 2 2.52 -0.53 9.40
C ASN A 2 3.16 -0.76 8.01
N ALA A 3 3.71 0.30 7.44
CA ALA A 3 4.27 0.24 6.08
C ALA A 3 5.40 -0.80 6.02
N GLY A 4 5.47 -1.54 4.91
CA GLY A 4 6.46 -2.58 4.73
C GLY A 4 6.77 -2.84 3.26
N ALA A 5 8.03 -3.22 3.00
CA ALA A 5 8.55 -3.58 1.68
C ALA A 5 9.85 -4.40 1.84
N TYR A 6 10.09 -5.33 0.91
CA TYR A 6 11.34 -6.12 0.84
C TYR A 6 11.71 -6.89 2.13
N GLY A 7 10.70 -7.34 2.89
CA GLY A 7 10.88 -8.07 4.15
C GLY A 7 11.00 -7.17 5.39
N GLY A 8 11.12 -5.85 5.20
CA GLY A 8 11.11 -4.85 6.25
C GLY A 8 9.71 -4.32 6.56
N GLU A 9 9.42 -4.04 7.83
CA GLU A 9 8.19 -3.37 8.29
C GLU A 9 8.50 -2.33 9.38
N ILE A 10 7.66 -1.30 9.51
CA ILE A 10 7.80 -0.26 10.55
C ILE A 10 7.84 -0.88 11.96
N CYS A 11 7.01 -1.89 12.23
CA CYS A 11 6.97 -2.56 13.54
C CYS A 11 8.31 -3.19 13.97
N GLN A 12 9.22 -3.46 13.03
CA GLN A 12 10.52 -4.08 13.33
C GLN A 12 11.52 -3.08 13.93
N CYS A 13 11.29 -1.77 13.74
CA CYS A 13 12.21 -0.73 14.20
C CYS A 13 11.54 0.43 14.93
N LEU A 14 10.20 0.50 14.97
CA LEU A 14 9.49 1.49 15.77
C LEU A 14 9.69 1.18 17.25
N LYS A 15 10.08 2.19 18.02
CA LYS A 15 10.16 2.13 19.47
C LYS A 15 8.85 2.63 20.09
N ASP A 16 8.46 3.84 19.72
CA ASP A 16 7.30 4.54 20.22
C ASP A 16 6.82 5.63 19.25
N ALA A 17 5.60 6.11 19.46
CA ALA A 17 5.03 7.23 18.73
C ALA A 17 4.18 8.11 19.64
N GLU A 18 4.10 9.39 19.30
CA GLU A 18 3.23 10.36 19.96
C GLU A 18 2.01 10.59 19.06
N ILE A 19 0.83 10.41 19.64
CA ILE A 19 -0.45 10.46 18.92
C ILE A 19 -1.31 11.59 19.48
N LEU A 20 -1.74 12.49 18.61
CA LEU A 20 -2.79 13.47 18.88
C LEU A 20 -4.15 12.88 18.49
N PHE A 21 -5.01 12.62 19.48
CA PHE A 21 -6.36 12.10 19.25
C PHE A 21 -7.35 13.21 18.90
N LEU A 22 -8.51 12.79 18.38
CA LEU A 22 -9.57 13.70 17.95
C LEU A 22 -10.22 14.50 19.09
N ASP A 23 -10.10 14.02 20.33
CA ASP A 23 -10.54 14.75 21.52
C ASP A 23 -9.53 15.83 21.98
N GLY A 24 -8.41 15.97 21.26
CA GLY A 24 -7.33 16.91 21.56
C GLY A 24 -6.32 16.39 22.59
N SER A 25 -6.49 15.18 23.11
CA SER A 25 -5.49 14.56 23.98
C SER A 25 -4.28 14.08 23.18
N THR A 26 -3.11 14.13 23.83
CA THR A 26 -1.88 13.55 23.30
C THR A 26 -1.44 12.41 24.17
N GLU A 27 -1.14 11.26 23.57
CA GLU A 27 -0.58 10.11 24.28
C GLU A 27 0.71 9.64 23.62
N HIS A 28 1.61 9.11 24.46
CA HIS A 28 2.81 8.42 24.03
C HIS A 28 2.54 6.91 24.03
N CYS A 29 2.55 6.29 22.86
CA CYS A 29 2.25 4.88 22.66
C CYS A 29 3.53 4.11 22.34
N SER A 30 3.79 3.00 23.03
CA SER A 30 4.86 2.08 22.62
C SER A 30 4.51 1.39 21.29
N ALA A 31 5.48 0.73 20.66
CA ALA A 31 5.22 -0.10 19.49
C ALA A 31 4.18 -1.21 19.76
N GLU A 32 4.18 -1.79 20.96
CA GLU A 32 3.20 -2.78 21.41
C GLU A 32 1.79 -2.18 21.55
N ASP A 33 1.67 -0.98 22.12
CA ASP A 33 0.39 -0.25 22.25
C ASP A 33 -0.25 0.01 20.88
N LEU A 34 0.58 0.24 19.86
CA LEU A 34 0.13 0.51 18.50
C LEU A 34 -0.41 -0.75 17.77
N LYS A 35 -0.23 -1.95 18.34
CA LYS A 35 -0.73 -3.23 17.84
C LYS A 35 -0.49 -3.42 16.34
N LEU A 36 0.73 -3.12 15.90
CA LEU A 36 1.10 -3.15 14.49
C LEU A 36 1.06 -4.59 13.95
N SER A 37 0.42 -4.78 12.80
CA SER A 37 0.40 -6.05 12.07
C SER A 37 0.26 -5.79 10.57
N TYR A 38 0.09 -6.84 9.75
CA TYR A 38 0.05 -6.69 8.29
C TYR A 38 -1.03 -5.69 7.85
N ARG A 39 -0.59 -4.56 7.28
CA ARG A 39 -1.45 -3.45 6.83
C ARG A 39 -2.34 -2.85 7.93
N TYR A 40 -1.93 -2.94 9.19
CA TYR A 40 -2.77 -2.59 10.34
C TYR A 40 -2.01 -1.87 11.46
N SER A 41 -2.75 -1.08 12.24
CA SER A 41 -2.34 -0.39 13.47
C SER A 41 -3.61 -0.05 14.25
N CYS A 42 -3.55 0.05 15.58
CA CYS A 42 -4.71 0.41 16.42
C CYS A 42 -5.35 1.76 16.05
N LEU A 43 -4.62 2.64 15.35
CA LEU A 43 -5.12 3.91 14.80
C LEU A 43 -6.25 3.74 13.76
N LYS A 44 -6.48 2.51 13.26
CA LYS A 44 -7.68 2.21 12.46
C LYS A 44 -8.94 2.15 13.33
N ASP A 45 -8.82 1.75 14.59
CA ASP A 45 -9.93 1.59 15.53
C ASP A 45 -10.11 2.83 16.40
N ARG A 46 -9.00 3.45 16.83
CA ARG A 46 -8.98 4.72 17.56
C ARG A 46 -8.25 5.78 16.72
N PRO A 47 -8.97 6.52 15.87
CA PRO A 47 -8.36 7.49 14.98
C PRO A 47 -7.59 8.58 15.74
N GLY A 48 -6.39 8.86 15.25
CA GLY A 48 -5.50 9.90 15.77
C GLY A 48 -4.41 10.23 14.76
N CYS A 49 -3.76 11.36 14.95
CA CYS A 49 -2.65 11.84 14.13
C CYS A 49 -1.33 11.46 14.79
N VAL A 50 -0.46 10.72 14.08
CA VAL A 50 0.92 10.51 14.53
C VAL A 50 1.67 11.82 14.35
N ILE A 51 2.11 12.43 15.45
CA ILE A 51 2.84 13.71 15.43
C ILE A 51 4.34 13.54 15.66
N LYS A 52 4.77 12.39 16.22
CA LYS A 52 6.18 12.02 16.40
C LYS A 52 6.32 10.50 16.36
N ALA A 53 7.45 10.00 15.87
CA ALA A 53 7.83 8.59 15.93
C ALA A 53 9.31 8.45 16.26
N MET A 54 9.63 7.54 17.17
CA MET A 54 11.00 7.19 17.55
C MET A 54 11.33 5.80 17.05
N PHE A 55 12.51 5.64 16.48
CA PHE A 55 12.98 4.36 15.93
C PHE A 55 14.24 3.90 16.64
N THR A 56 14.35 2.60 16.84
CA THR A 56 15.58 1.94 17.27
C THR A 56 16.17 1.24 16.04
N LEU A 57 17.39 1.62 15.67
CA LEU A 57 18.11 1.06 14.53
C LEU A 57 19.38 0.35 15.02
N ASN A 58 19.92 -0.51 14.15
CA ASN A 58 21.21 -1.15 14.38
C ASN A 58 22.29 -0.41 13.58
N GLU A 59 23.44 -0.17 14.21
CA GLU A 59 24.63 0.30 13.50
C GLU A 59 25.09 -0.76 12.50
N ASP A 60 25.53 -0.32 11.33
CA ASP A 60 26.03 -1.17 10.26
C ASP A 60 26.96 -0.35 9.36
N ASP A 61 27.67 -1.01 8.44
CA ASP A 61 28.59 -0.35 7.51
C ASP A 61 27.84 0.64 6.58
N PRO A 62 28.26 1.92 6.51
CA PRO A 62 27.59 2.93 5.69
C PRO A 62 27.53 2.61 4.19
N GLU A 63 28.57 1.97 3.63
CA GLU A 63 28.57 1.58 2.22
C GLU A 63 27.63 0.41 1.96
N MET A 64 27.55 -0.56 2.87
CA MET A 64 26.59 -1.66 2.80
C MET A 64 25.14 -1.17 2.94
N ILE A 65 24.87 -0.21 3.83
CA ILE A 65 23.55 0.45 3.93
C ILE A 65 23.20 1.11 2.59
N ARG A 66 24.11 1.92 2.03
CA ARG A 66 23.89 2.61 0.76
C ARG A 66 23.68 1.63 -0.39
N GLY A 67 24.44 0.55 -0.44
CA GLY A 67 24.28 -0.52 -1.42
C GLY A 67 22.88 -1.14 -1.40
N ARG A 68 22.37 -1.51 -0.21
CA ARG A 68 21.00 -2.03 -0.05
C ARG A 68 19.94 -1.01 -0.45
N MET A 69 20.12 0.26 -0.11
CA MET A 69 19.19 1.33 -0.49
C MET A 69 19.09 1.49 -2.01
N GLU A 70 20.22 1.52 -2.72
CA GLU A 70 20.23 1.64 -4.18
C GLU A 70 19.67 0.38 -4.85
N GLU A 71 19.94 -0.81 -4.32
CA GLU A 71 19.32 -2.06 -4.79
C GLU A 71 17.79 -2.01 -4.71
N TYR A 72 17.22 -1.60 -3.57
CA TYR A 72 15.78 -1.50 -3.39
C TYR A 72 15.15 -0.41 -4.26
N LYS A 73 15.85 0.71 -4.44
CA LYS A 73 15.42 1.78 -5.35
C LYS A 73 15.38 1.28 -6.79
N LYS A 74 16.43 0.58 -7.27
CA LYS A 74 16.49 -0.02 -8.60
C LYS A 74 15.36 -1.04 -8.80
N LYS A 75 15.18 -1.97 -7.86
CA LYS A 75 14.07 -2.94 -7.87
C LYS A 75 12.71 -2.25 -7.98
N ARG A 76 12.53 -1.11 -7.30
CA ARG A 76 11.28 -0.35 -7.34
C ARG A 76 11.06 0.29 -8.71
N LEU A 77 12.08 0.95 -9.26
CA LEU A 77 12.05 1.58 -10.57
C LEU A 77 11.78 0.57 -11.69
N GLU A 78 12.36 -0.63 -11.61
CA GLU A 78 12.15 -1.69 -12.59
C GLU A 78 10.73 -2.26 -12.54
N LYS A 79 10.17 -2.43 -11.33
CA LYS A 79 8.92 -3.17 -11.13
C LYS A 79 7.68 -2.32 -10.97
N GLN A 80 7.77 -1.03 -10.66
CA GLN A 80 6.60 -0.20 -10.35
C GLN A 80 6.44 0.94 -11.35
N PRO A 81 5.21 1.35 -11.69
CA PRO A 81 4.93 2.43 -12.63
C PRO A 81 5.08 3.81 -11.96
N LEU A 82 6.30 4.14 -11.53
CA LEU A 82 6.59 5.38 -10.80
C LEU A 82 6.52 6.63 -11.68
N GLU A 83 6.48 6.45 -13.00
CA GLU A 83 6.28 7.50 -14.00
C GLU A 83 4.84 8.04 -14.04
N TYR A 84 3.86 7.35 -13.42
CA TYR A 84 2.47 7.78 -13.36
C TYR A 84 2.01 8.02 -11.91
N PRO A 85 1.13 9.00 -11.66
CA PRO A 85 0.43 9.11 -10.39
C PRO A 85 -0.36 7.83 -10.08
N SER A 86 -0.20 7.30 -8.86
CA SER A 86 -0.95 6.13 -8.35
C SER A 86 -0.98 6.12 -6.82
N ALA A 87 -1.89 5.35 -6.25
CA ALA A 87 -2.03 5.17 -4.79
C ALA A 87 -1.25 3.96 -4.25
N GLY A 88 -0.27 3.43 -5.00
CA GLY A 88 0.43 2.20 -4.64
C GLY A 88 -0.33 0.94 -5.06
N SER A 89 -0.10 -0.16 -4.35
CA SER A 89 -0.84 -1.40 -4.58
C SER A 89 -2.30 -1.20 -4.22
N THR A 90 -3.18 -1.41 -5.20
CA THR A 90 -4.62 -1.14 -5.07
C THR A 90 -5.31 -2.14 -4.13
N PHE A 91 -4.88 -3.40 -4.17
CA PHE A 91 -5.45 -4.49 -3.40
C PHE A 91 -4.43 -5.11 -2.45
N LYS A 92 -4.91 -5.59 -1.30
CA LYS A 92 -4.11 -6.41 -0.38
C LYS A 92 -3.69 -7.70 -1.07
N ARG A 93 -2.67 -8.35 -0.54
CA ARG A 93 -2.27 -9.68 -1.01
C ARG A 93 -3.24 -10.74 -0.46
N PRO A 94 -4.01 -11.45 -1.31
CA PRO A 94 -4.77 -12.61 -0.85
C PRO A 94 -3.84 -13.75 -0.43
N GLU A 95 -4.26 -14.53 0.58
CA GLU A 95 -3.50 -15.66 1.10
C GLU A 95 -3.17 -16.67 -0.01
N GLY A 96 -1.91 -17.09 -0.10
CA GLY A 96 -1.45 -18.04 -1.13
C GLY A 96 -1.23 -17.45 -2.53
N PHE A 97 -1.61 -16.20 -2.80
CA PHE A 97 -1.56 -15.61 -4.14
C PHE A 97 -0.84 -14.27 -4.18
N PHE A 98 -0.69 -13.71 -5.39
CA PHE A 98 -0.24 -12.34 -5.61
C PHE A 98 -1.32 -11.60 -6.39
N ALA A 99 -1.83 -10.48 -5.85
CA ALA A 99 -2.93 -9.73 -6.46
C ALA A 99 -2.62 -9.33 -7.92
N GLY A 100 -1.44 -8.75 -8.17
CA GLY A 100 -1.04 -8.35 -9.53
C GLY A 100 -0.97 -9.52 -10.52
N LYS A 101 -0.61 -10.73 -10.05
CA LYS A 101 -0.62 -11.93 -10.91
C LYS A 101 -2.04 -12.37 -11.23
N LEU A 102 -2.92 -12.43 -10.23
CA LEU A 102 -4.35 -12.75 -10.45
C LEU A 102 -4.99 -11.79 -11.44
N ILE A 103 -4.68 -10.49 -11.34
CA ILE A 103 -5.20 -9.45 -12.24
C ILE A 103 -4.65 -9.63 -13.65
N SER A 104 -3.34 -9.87 -13.79
CA SER A 104 -2.71 -10.14 -15.09
C SER A 104 -3.26 -11.42 -15.75
N ASP A 105 -3.36 -12.52 -15.00
CA ASP A 105 -3.83 -13.81 -15.50
C ASP A 105 -5.33 -13.75 -15.89
N ALA A 106 -6.10 -12.85 -15.26
CA ALA A 106 -7.48 -12.54 -15.64
C ALA A 106 -7.60 -11.63 -16.89
N GLY A 107 -6.48 -11.30 -17.54
CA GLY A 107 -6.43 -10.53 -18.78
C GLY A 107 -6.68 -9.03 -18.61
N LEU A 108 -6.45 -8.48 -17.41
CA LEU A 108 -6.78 -7.08 -17.09
C LEU A 108 -5.60 -6.11 -17.24
N SER A 109 -4.44 -6.56 -17.73
CA SER A 109 -3.30 -5.68 -18.00
C SER A 109 -3.68 -4.62 -19.04
N GLY A 110 -3.54 -3.33 -18.71
CA GLY A 110 -3.92 -2.23 -19.60
C GLY A 110 -5.42 -1.91 -19.65
N GLU A 111 -6.27 -2.66 -18.94
CA GLU A 111 -7.70 -2.38 -18.80
C GLU A 111 -7.92 -0.97 -18.22
N HIS A 112 -8.96 -0.27 -18.68
CA HIS A 112 -9.16 1.11 -18.28
C HIS A 112 -10.62 1.55 -18.17
N VAL A 113 -10.82 2.61 -17.41
CA VAL A 113 -12.06 3.40 -17.34
C VAL A 113 -11.62 4.87 -17.35
N GLY A 114 -12.07 5.65 -18.33
CA GLY A 114 -11.53 6.99 -18.55
C GLY A 114 -9.99 6.95 -18.65
N ASP A 115 -9.34 7.80 -17.86
CA ASP A 115 -7.87 7.91 -17.76
C ASP A 115 -7.26 7.06 -16.62
N ALA A 116 -8.06 6.23 -15.93
CA ALA A 116 -7.59 5.25 -14.96
C ALA A 116 -7.24 3.93 -15.66
N TYR A 117 -6.02 3.44 -15.50
CA TYR A 117 -5.54 2.22 -16.15
C TYR A 117 -4.98 1.22 -15.13
N VAL A 118 -5.22 -0.07 -15.33
CA VAL A 118 -4.41 -1.13 -14.72
C VAL A 118 -3.03 -1.06 -15.36
N SER A 119 -1.99 -0.85 -14.55
CA SER A 119 -0.63 -0.75 -15.07
C SER A 119 -0.18 -2.03 -15.76
N GLU A 120 0.34 -1.88 -16.97
CA GLU A 120 0.93 -2.99 -17.75
C GLU A 120 2.29 -3.43 -17.17
N LYS A 121 2.98 -2.52 -16.47
CA LYS A 121 4.25 -2.81 -15.79
C LYS A 121 4.04 -3.61 -14.51
N HIS A 122 2.96 -3.31 -13.77
CA HIS A 122 2.58 -4.02 -12.56
C HIS A 122 1.07 -3.98 -12.34
N CYS A 123 0.35 -5.04 -12.71
CA CYS A 123 -1.12 -5.08 -12.67
C CYS A 123 -1.75 -4.99 -11.28
N GLY A 124 -0.97 -4.83 -10.21
CA GLY A 124 -1.47 -4.56 -8.87
C GLY A 124 -1.66 -3.06 -8.61
N PHE A 125 -1.34 -2.21 -9.58
CA PHE A 125 -1.43 -0.76 -9.52
C PHE A 125 -2.47 -0.28 -10.52
N ILE A 126 -3.35 0.60 -10.06
CA ILE A 126 -4.12 1.49 -10.93
C ILE A 126 -3.37 2.82 -11.03
N VAL A 127 -3.09 3.24 -12.25
CA VAL A 127 -2.38 4.48 -12.57
C VAL A 127 -3.32 5.49 -13.21
N ASN A 128 -3.08 6.77 -12.93
CA ASN A 128 -3.71 7.87 -13.63
C ASN A 128 -2.81 8.30 -14.79
N LYS A 129 -3.28 8.19 -16.04
CA LYS A 129 -2.53 8.62 -17.22
C LYS A 129 -2.72 10.11 -17.59
N GLY A 130 -3.47 10.86 -16.80
CA GLY A 130 -3.66 12.30 -16.96
C GLY A 130 -4.82 12.83 -16.10
N ASN A 131 -6.05 12.55 -16.54
CA ASN A 131 -7.27 13.16 -16.00
C ASN A 131 -8.18 12.16 -15.28
N ALA A 132 -7.65 11.06 -14.75
CA ALA A 132 -8.46 10.06 -14.08
C ALA A 132 -9.18 10.68 -12.87
N THR A 133 -10.49 10.51 -12.82
CA THR A 133 -11.30 10.91 -11.67
C THR A 133 -11.31 9.81 -10.60
N ALA A 134 -11.71 10.16 -9.38
CA ALA A 134 -11.94 9.16 -8.32
C ALA A 134 -13.00 8.13 -8.74
N THR A 135 -14.02 8.55 -9.49
CA THR A 135 -15.05 7.69 -10.06
C THR A 135 -14.47 6.69 -11.05
N ASP A 136 -13.58 7.12 -11.95
CA ASP A 136 -12.91 6.23 -12.90
C ASP A 136 -12.10 5.15 -12.19
N ILE A 137 -11.31 5.56 -11.19
CA ILE A 137 -10.51 4.64 -10.37
C ILE A 137 -11.42 3.64 -9.65
N HIS A 138 -12.49 4.10 -9.00
CA HIS A 138 -13.43 3.23 -8.28
C HIS A 138 -14.13 2.24 -9.22
N GLN A 139 -14.64 2.69 -10.36
CA GLN A 139 -15.27 1.81 -11.35
C GLN A 139 -14.31 0.76 -11.88
N LEU A 140 -13.05 1.14 -12.14
CA LEU A 140 -12.02 0.19 -12.55
C LEU A 140 -11.69 -0.80 -11.43
N MET A 141 -11.61 -0.36 -10.17
CA MET A 141 -11.42 -1.25 -9.03
C MET A 141 -12.51 -2.32 -8.92
N VAL A 142 -13.79 -1.91 -9.02
CA VAL A 142 -14.93 -2.83 -8.98
C VAL A 142 -14.86 -3.82 -10.14
N ARG A 143 -14.55 -3.36 -11.36
CA ARG A 143 -14.41 -4.23 -12.54
C ARG A 143 -13.30 -5.27 -12.33
N VAL A 144 -12.15 -4.86 -11.81
CA VAL A 144 -11.03 -5.75 -11.50
C VAL A 144 -11.42 -6.79 -10.46
N GLN A 145 -12.07 -6.39 -9.36
CA GLN A 145 -12.53 -7.32 -8.33
C GLN A 145 -13.53 -8.35 -8.89
N SER A 146 -14.52 -7.91 -9.66
CA SER A 146 -15.52 -8.78 -10.29
C SER A 146 -14.87 -9.79 -11.22
N ARG A 147 -13.98 -9.35 -12.13
CA ARG A 147 -13.34 -10.23 -13.10
C ARG A 147 -12.37 -11.21 -12.47
N VAL A 148 -11.59 -10.80 -11.47
CA VAL A 148 -10.70 -11.73 -10.75
C VAL A 148 -11.50 -12.77 -9.99
N LYS A 149 -12.61 -12.38 -9.34
CA LYS A 149 -13.49 -13.31 -8.64
C LYS A 149 -14.15 -14.29 -9.60
N GLU A 150 -14.62 -13.83 -10.75
CA GLU A 150 -15.18 -14.68 -11.80
C GLU A 150 -14.15 -15.69 -12.34
N TYR A 151 -12.91 -15.24 -12.59
CA TYR A 151 -11.86 -16.07 -13.17
C TYR A 151 -11.25 -17.07 -12.18
N THR A 152 -11.13 -16.71 -10.90
CA THR A 152 -10.35 -17.49 -9.92
C THR A 152 -11.11 -17.91 -8.66
N GLY A 153 -12.31 -17.35 -8.43
CA GLY A 153 -13.02 -17.45 -7.15
C GLY A 153 -12.45 -16.58 -6.02
N VAL A 154 -11.27 -15.98 -6.19
CA VAL A 154 -10.61 -15.15 -5.15
C VAL A 154 -11.24 -13.77 -5.11
N THR A 155 -11.60 -13.31 -3.90
CA THR A 155 -12.05 -11.93 -3.68
C THR A 155 -10.86 -11.06 -3.31
N LEU A 156 -10.60 -10.02 -4.11
CA LEU A 156 -9.57 -9.02 -3.81
C LEU A 156 -10.12 -7.98 -2.85
N GLU A 157 -9.42 -7.74 -1.73
CA GLU A 157 -9.74 -6.66 -0.80
C GLU A 157 -8.95 -5.40 -1.14
N PRO A 158 -9.59 -4.21 -1.19
CA PRO A 158 -8.85 -2.96 -1.36
C PRO A 158 -7.84 -2.74 -0.23
N GLU A 159 -6.63 -2.32 -0.59
CA GLU A 159 -5.64 -1.80 0.35
C GLU A 159 -5.73 -0.28 0.45
N VAL A 160 -6.05 0.38 -0.67
CA VAL A 160 -6.27 1.83 -0.73
C VAL A 160 -7.51 2.22 0.07
N ILE A 161 -7.43 3.34 0.78
CA ILE A 161 -8.53 3.89 1.57
C ILE A 161 -9.28 4.88 0.68
N MET A 162 -10.58 4.65 0.49
CA MET A 162 -11.47 5.55 -0.22
C MET A 162 -12.04 6.56 0.77
N LEU A 163 -11.94 7.86 0.45
CA LEU A 163 -12.45 8.96 1.26
C LEU A 163 -13.46 9.76 0.44
N GLY A 164 -14.67 9.95 0.96
CA GLY A 164 -15.79 10.59 0.27
C GLY A 164 -16.98 9.66 0.07
N GLU A 165 -17.91 10.04 -0.80
CA GLU A 165 -19.10 9.26 -1.17
C GLU A 165 -18.83 8.53 -2.50
N PHE A 166 -19.13 7.23 -2.55
CA PHE A 166 -18.87 6.32 -3.68
C PHE A 166 -20.05 5.40 -3.96
#